data_AF-A0A9D5VTS0-F1
#
_entry.id   AF-A0A9D5VTS0-F1
#
_cell.length_a   1.000
_cell.length_b   1.000
_cell.length_c   1.000
_cell.angle_alpha   90.00
_cell.angle_beta   90.00
_cell.angle_gamma   90.00
#
_symmetry.space_group_name_H-M   'P 1'
#
loop_
_entity.id
_entity.type
_entity.pdbx_description
1 polymer ?
#
loop_
_entity_poly.entity_id
_entity_poly.type
_entity_poly.pdbx_seq_one_letter_code
_entity_poly.pdbx_strand_id
1 'polypeptide(L)' 'MSRMLWQPSHERIKNTNMYKFMNIINEKYNKNFVDYSGIYNWSVENIKQFWETFWDFAQIIAANPYTDVVDDLSK' A
#
# COMPACT_ATOMS: atom_id res chain seq x y z
N MET A 1 12.42 3.62 28.19
CA MET A 1 11.35 3.05 27.34
C MET A 1 10.11 3.88 27.50
N SER A 2 9.55 4.35 26.39
CA SER A 2 8.31 5.13 26.36
C SER A 2 7.11 4.22 26.62
N ARG A 3 6.14 4.67 27.42
CA ARG A 3 4.90 3.93 27.67
C ARG A 3 3.99 4.02 26.43
N MET A 4 3.56 2.88 25.90
CA MET A 4 2.54 2.81 24.86
C MET A 4 1.22 3.35 25.42
N LEU A 5 0.70 4.41 24.82
CA LEU A 5 -0.53 5.06 25.28
C LEU A 5 -1.80 4.42 24.71
N TRP A 6 -1.70 3.80 23.53
CA TRP A 6 -2.84 3.26 22.82
C TRP A 6 -2.42 2.25 21.75
N GLN A 7 -3.29 1.27 21.47
CA GLN A 7 -3.17 0.32 20.36
C GLN A 7 -4.56 -0.03 19.82
N PRO A 8 -4.76 -0.15 18.49
CA PRO A 8 -6.04 -0.58 17.94
C PRO A 8 -6.31 -2.07 18.21
N SER A 9 -7.59 -2.45 18.24
CA SER A 9 -7.97 -3.86 18.23
C SER A 9 -7.67 -4.52 16.89
N HIS A 10 -7.51 -5.84 16.89
CA HIS A 10 -7.32 -6.64 15.66
C HIS A 10 -8.45 -6.44 14.65
N GLU A 11 -9.69 -6.35 15.12
CA GLU A 11 -10.85 -6.06 14.27
C GLU A 11 -10.73 -4.69 13.61
N ARG A 12 -10.35 -3.66 14.37
CA ARG A 12 -10.14 -2.31 13.83
C ARG A 12 -9.05 -2.31 12.77
N ILE A 13 -7.96 -3.06 12.96
CA ILE A 13 -6.88 -3.23 11.97
C ILE A 13 -7.44 -3.84 10.68
N LYS A 14 -8.14 -4.99 10.78
CA LYS A 14 -8.66 -5.72 9.61
C LYS A 14 -9.68 -4.93 8.80
N ASN A 15 -10.40 -4.01 9.44
CA ASN A 15 -11.40 -3.16 8.80
C ASN A 15 -10.81 -1.92 8.11
N THR A 16 -9.52 -1.63 8.27
CA THR A 16 -8.88 -0.48 7.61
C THR A 16 -8.71 -0.68 6.11
N ASN A 17 -8.71 0.43 5.35
CA ASN A 17 -8.32 0.40 3.94
C ASN A 17 -6.86 -0.07 3.76
N MET A 18 -5.99 0.23 4.73
CA MET A 18 -4.59 -0.21 4.70
C MET A 18 -4.49 -1.74 4.70
N TYR A 19 -5.27 -2.44 5.54
CA TYR A 19 -5.27 -3.90 5.58
C TYR A 19 -5.83 -4.50 4.28
N LYS A 20 -6.92 -3.93 3.74
CA LYS A 20 -7.48 -4.37 2.44
C LYS A 20 -6.47 -4.19 1.31
N PHE A 21 -5.82 -3.03 1.25
CA PHE A 21 -4.81 -2.72 0.24
C PHE A 21 -3.58 -3.61 0.35
N MET A 22 -3.14 -3.91 1.59
CA MET A 22 -2.05 -4.86 1.84
C MET A 22 -2.38 -6.25 1.31
N ASN A 23 -3.62 -6.74 1.48
CA ASN A 23 -4.02 -8.04 0.94
C ASN A 23 -4.05 -8.06 -0.59
N ILE A 24 -4.50 -6.97 -1.23
CA ILE A 24 -4.46 -6.85 -2.69
C ILE A 24 -3.02 -6.93 -3.21
N ILE A 25 -2.08 -6.24 -2.55
CA ILE A 25 -0.65 -6.31 -2.90
C ILE A 25 -0.10 -7.72 -2.66
N ASN A 26 -0.46 -8.37 -1.55
CA ASN A 26 -0.05 -9.75 -1.27
C ASN A 26 -0.50 -10.70 -2.38
N GLU A 27 -1.75 -10.62 -2.80
CA GLU A 27 -2.30 -11.45 -3.88
C GLU A 27 -1.66 -11.13 -5.23
N LYS A 28 -1.58 -9.84 -5.61
CA LYS A 28 -1.09 -9.39 -6.93
C LYS A 28 0.39 -9.66 -7.14
N TYR A 29 1.21 -9.52 -6.09
CA TYR A 29 2.67 -9.61 -6.18
C TYR A 29 3.27 -10.81 -5.44
N ASN A 30 2.43 -11.77 -5.05
CA ASN A 30 2.81 -12.98 -4.30
C ASN A 30 3.67 -12.64 -3.06
N LYS A 31 3.19 -11.69 -2.26
CA LYS A 31 3.80 -11.25 -0.99
C LYS A 31 3.00 -11.79 0.19
N ASN A 32 3.62 -11.75 1.38
CA ASN A 32 3.03 -12.21 2.62
C ASN A 32 3.25 -11.18 3.74
N PHE A 33 2.90 -9.93 3.49
CA PHE A 33 2.97 -8.88 4.50
C PHE A 33 1.95 -9.12 5.61
N VAL A 34 2.41 -9.07 6.85
CA VAL A 34 1.60 -9.28 8.07
C VAL A 34 1.43 -8.01 8.89
N ASP A 35 2.21 -6.97 8.60
CA ASP A 35 2.19 -5.70 9.29
C ASP A 35 2.48 -4.52 8.34
N TYR A 36 2.35 -3.31 8.88
CA TYR A 36 2.59 -2.08 8.14
C TYR A 36 4.04 -1.91 7.68
N SER A 37 5.01 -2.41 8.46
CA SER A 37 6.43 -2.21 8.14
C SER A 37 6.85 -2.95 6.87
N GLY A 38 6.31 -4.15 6.65
CA GLY A 38 6.57 -4.94 5.45
C GLY A 38 6.08 -4.26 4.18
N ILE A 39 4.82 -3.81 4.17
CA ILE A 39 4.26 -3.08 3.02
C ILE A 39 4.93 -1.71 2.83
N TYR A 40 5.30 -1.01 3.91
CA TYR A 40 6.02 0.26 3.81
C TYR A 40 7.36 0.09 3.09
N ASN A 41 8.20 -0.85 3.53
CA ASN A 41 9.49 -1.11 2.90
C ASN A 41 9.31 -1.50 1.42
N TRP A 42 8.34 -2.37 1.13
CA TRP A 42 8.04 -2.73 -0.24
C TRP A 42 7.59 -1.53 -1.09
N SER A 43 6.77 -0.63 -0.52
CA SER A 43 6.24 0.53 -1.25
C SER A 43 7.34 1.49 -1.71
N VAL A 44 8.38 1.70 -0.89
CA VAL A 44 9.51 2.57 -1.22
C VAL A 44 10.50 1.91 -2.16
N GLU A 45 10.61 0.58 -2.14
CA GLU A 45 11.44 -0.19 -3.07
C GLU A 45 10.76 -0.39 -4.44
N ASN A 46 9.43 -0.42 -4.47
CA ASN A 46 8.62 -0.79 -5.64
C ASN A 46 7.61 0.31 -6.00
N ILE A 47 8.09 1.56 -6.03
CA ILE A 47 7.29 2.79 -6.16
C ILE A 47 6.29 2.71 -7.34
N LYS A 48 6.73 2.27 -8.51
CA LYS A 48 5.87 2.14 -9.70
C LYS A 48 4.71 1.16 -9.46
N GLN A 49 5.01 -0.04 -8.94
CA GLN A 49 3.99 -1.07 -8.67
C GLN A 49 3.01 -0.63 -7.58
N PHE A 50 3.53 0.07 -6.57
CA PHE A 50 2.71 0.64 -5.49
C PHE A 50 1.70 1.65 -6.04
N TRP A 51 2.16 2.67 -6.79
CA TRP A 51 1.28 3.73 -7.29
C TRP A 51 0.31 3.25 -8.36
N GLU A 52 0.72 2.32 -9.21
CA GLU A 52 -0.19 1.65 -10.16
C GLU A 52 -1.31 0.92 -9.42
N THR A 53 -0.97 0.10 -8.44
CA THR A 53 -1.98 -0.66 -7.68
C THR A 53 -2.85 0.25 -6.83
N PHE A 54 -2.30 1.35 -6.32
CA PHE A 54 -3.07 2.36 -5.61
C PHE A 54 -4.07 3.06 -6.53
N TRP A 55 -3.68 3.39 -7.76
CA TRP A 55 -4.57 4.01 -8.75
C TRP A 55 -5.80 3.16 -9.01
N ASP A 56 -5.59 1.86 -9.24
CA ASP A 56 -6.67 0.87 -9.42
C ASP A 56 -7.53 0.75 -8.16
N PHE A 57 -6.88 0.61 -6.98
CA PHE A 57 -7.56 0.43 -5.70
C PHE A 57 -8.45 1.63 -5.33
N ALA A 58 -7.95 2.84 -5.54
CA ALA A 58 -8.66 4.09 -5.27
C ALA A 58 -9.71 4.42 -6.34
N GLN A 59 -9.77 3.64 -7.43
CA GLN A 59 -10.69 3.84 -8.55
C GLN A 59 -10.60 5.25 -9.13
N ILE A 60 -9.36 5.73 -9.34
CA ILE A 60 -9.14 7.08 -9.86
C ILE A 60 -9.67 7.16 -11.29
N ILE A 61 -10.58 8.13 -11.52
CA ILE A 61 -11.17 8.40 -12.83
C ILE A 61 -10.33 9.49 -13.51
N ALA A 62 -9.72 9.15 -14.64
CA ALA A 62 -9.02 10.09 -15.50
C ALA A 62 -9.59 10.05 -16.92
N ALA A 63 -9.56 11.21 -17.61
CA ALA A 63 -10.01 11.31 -18.99
C ALA A 63 -9.16 10.48 -19.95
N ASN A 64 -7.86 10.35 -19.65
CA ASN A 64 -6.93 9.50 -20.38
C ASN A 64 -6.18 8.60 -19.39
N PRO A 65 -5.88 7.34 -19.75
CA PRO A 65 -5.00 6.49 -18.96
C PRO A 65 -3.60 7.10 -18.82
N TYR A 66 -2.89 6.76 -17.74
CA TYR A 66 -1.47 7.10 -17.62
C TYR A 66 -0.65 6.29 -18.64
N THR A 67 0.43 6.88 -19.14
CA THR A 67 1.42 6.18 -19.98
C THR A 67 2.58 5.65 -19.16
N ASP A 68 2.97 6.41 -18.12
CA ASP A 68 4.01 6.08 -17.17
C ASP A 68 3.52 6.39 -15.76
N VAL A 69 3.81 5.50 -14.82
CA VAL A 69 3.35 5.63 -13.43
C VAL A 69 4.24 6.60 -12.63
N VAL A 70 5.54 6.62 -12.94
CA VAL A 70 6.55 7.49 -12.29
C VAL A 70 7.56 7.91 -13.35
N ASP A 71 7.85 9.20 -13.42
CA ASP A 71 8.74 9.85 -14.39
C ASP A 71 10.22 9.71 -14.03
N ASP A 72 10.60 9.97 -12.78
CA ASP A 72 11.98 9.87 -12.28
C ASP A 72 12.00 9.25 -10.87
N LEU A 73 12.70 8.12 -10.73
CA LEU A 73 12.84 7.42 -9.44
C LEU A 73 14.02 7.95 -8.59
N SER A 74 14.78 8.91 -9.11
CA SER A 74 16.02 9.42 -8.50
C SER A 74 15.91 10.85 -7.94
N LYS A 75 14.76 11.50 -8.10
CA LYS A 75 14.48 12.85 -7.59
C LYS A 75 13.73 12.86 -6.27
#